data_AF-A0AAD0S0T0-F1
#
_entry.id   AF-A0AAD0S0T0-F1
#
_cell.length_a   1.000
_cell.length_b   1.000
_cell.length_c   1.000
_cell.angle_alpha   90.00
_cell.angle_beta   90.00
_cell.angle_gamma   90.00
#
_symmetry.space_group_name_H-M   'P 1'
#
loop_
_entity.id
_entity.type
_entity.pdbx_description
1 polymer ?
#
loop_
_entity_poly.entity_id
_entity_poly.type
_entity_poly.pdbx_seq_one_letter_code
_entity_poly.pdbx_strand_id
1 'polypeptide(L)'
;MDISLLSIFISVALAHFLALLSPGPDFVLVVKSALKGNQKNAIGVALGIAIANAVYIGLCLIGVGAILSTSVGLMIALKVIGGLFLMYIAFHALKAPKSAYNNVVIAAHSSVAFSFTCFCKEFATGFLSGILNPKNLLFYLSLFTVALTPEVSITFKVILGVWMTLIVFIWDVAIIYMLSKQRVREKFVKASYFIDKVTGAVLGVIGFNIVKSVWSKQ
;
A
#
# COMPACT_ATOMS: atom_id res chain seq x y z
N MET A 1 -24.29 -6.76 -11.52
CA MET A 1 -22.95 -6.13 -11.45
C MET A 1 -22.22 -6.59 -12.68
N ASP A 2 -21.92 -5.69 -13.62
CA ASP A 2 -21.32 -6.06 -14.90
C ASP A 2 -20.01 -6.82 -14.66
N ILE A 3 -19.80 -7.92 -15.40
CA ILE A 3 -18.64 -8.81 -15.25
C ILE A 3 -17.31 -8.03 -15.37
N SER A 4 -17.32 -6.94 -16.15
CA SER A 4 -16.21 -5.98 -16.27
C SER A 4 -15.88 -5.28 -14.95
N LEU A 5 -16.89 -4.74 -14.23
CA LEU A 5 -16.68 -4.05 -12.95
C LEU A 5 -16.16 -5.00 -11.87
N LEU A 6 -16.66 -6.23 -11.85
CA LEU A 6 -16.15 -7.25 -10.92
C LEU A 6 -14.68 -7.58 -11.20
N SER A 7 -14.28 -7.71 -12.47
CA SER A 7 -12.90 -7.99 -12.84
C SER A 7 -11.92 -6.86 -12.47
N ILE A 8 -12.35 -5.61 -12.63
CA ILE A 8 -11.60 -4.42 -12.20
C ILE A 8 -11.47 -4.42 -10.68
N PHE A 9 -12.57 -4.63 -9.95
CA PHE A 9 -12.54 -4.70 -8.50
C PHE A 9 -11.56 -5.76 -8.00
N ILE A 10 -11.64 -6.99 -8.52
CA ILE A 10 -10.77 -8.10 -8.10
C ILE A 10 -9.31 -7.76 -8.39
N SER A 11 -8.99 -7.24 -9.57
CA SER A 11 -7.61 -6.87 -9.92
C SER A 11 -7.05 -5.79 -9.00
N VAL A 12 -7.84 -4.76 -8.73
CA VAL A 12 -7.46 -3.66 -7.85
C VAL A 12 -7.33 -4.12 -6.41
N ALA A 13 -8.29 -4.91 -5.92
CA ALA A 13 -8.28 -5.46 -4.58
C ALA A 13 -7.06 -6.35 -4.35
N LEU A 14 -6.74 -7.21 -5.32
CA LEU A 14 -5.60 -8.12 -5.25
C LEU A 14 -4.27 -7.35 -5.29
N ALA A 15 -4.13 -6.38 -6.20
CA ALA A 15 -2.94 -5.53 -6.27
C ALA A 15 -2.75 -4.71 -4.97
N HIS A 16 -3.82 -4.10 -4.46
CA HIS A 16 -3.82 -3.32 -3.22
C HIS A 16 -3.45 -4.17 -2.01
N PHE A 17 -4.08 -5.33 -1.85
CA PHE A 17 -3.78 -6.24 -0.74
C PHE A 17 -2.34 -6.75 -0.79
N LEU A 18 -1.84 -7.11 -1.97
CA LEU A 18 -0.44 -7.53 -2.12
C LEU A 18 0.53 -6.39 -1.80
N ALA A 19 0.23 -5.17 -2.20
CA ALA A 19 1.04 -4.01 -1.87
C ALA A 19 1.08 -3.72 -0.36
N LEU A 20 -0.05 -3.88 0.34
CA LEU A 20 -0.15 -3.80 1.80
C LEU A 20 0.69 -4.86 2.53
N LEU A 21 0.80 -6.04 1.93
CA LEU A 21 1.60 -7.14 2.44
C LEU A 21 3.12 -6.91 2.30
N SER A 22 3.54 -6.09 1.33
CA SER A 22 4.96 -5.77 1.13
C SER A 22 5.45 -4.76 2.18
N PRO A 23 6.37 -5.14 3.07
CA PRO A 23 6.81 -4.27 4.14
C PRO A 23 7.50 -3.02 3.58
N GLY A 24 7.04 -1.86 4.04
CA GLY A 24 7.60 -0.55 3.74
C GLY A 24 7.85 0.28 5.01
N PRO A 25 8.17 1.57 4.87
CA PRO A 25 8.38 2.47 6.02
C PRO A 25 7.20 2.48 7.00
N ASP A 26 5.97 2.53 6.47
CA ASP A 26 4.73 2.53 7.26
C ASP A 26 4.59 1.24 8.08
N PHE A 27 4.86 0.10 7.46
CA PHE A 27 4.83 -1.19 8.14
C PHE A 27 5.82 -1.24 9.30
N VAL A 28 7.06 -0.75 9.11
CA VAL A 28 8.07 -0.67 10.19
C VAL A 28 7.60 0.21 11.34
N LEU A 29 6.96 1.35 11.02
CA LEU A 29 6.41 2.25 12.03
C LEU A 29 5.28 1.60 12.83
N VAL A 30 4.36 0.90 12.16
CA VAL A 30 3.26 0.14 12.79
C VAL A 30 3.82 -0.95 13.71
N VAL A 31 4.79 -1.74 13.24
CA VAL A 31 5.49 -2.75 14.06
C VAL A 31 6.11 -2.11 15.29
N LYS A 32 6.87 -1.02 15.13
CA LYS A 32 7.53 -0.31 16.23
C LYS A 32 6.51 0.18 17.26
N SER A 33 5.39 0.75 16.81
CA SER A 33 4.34 1.23 17.71
C SER A 33 3.63 0.08 18.43
N ALA A 34 3.42 -1.05 17.76
CA ALA A 34 2.89 -2.28 18.36
C ALA A 34 3.79 -2.83 19.48
N LEU A 35 5.11 -2.70 19.35
CA LEU A 35 6.07 -3.19 20.35
C LEU A 35 6.17 -2.33 21.61
N LYS A 36 5.71 -1.06 21.57
CA LYS A 36 5.69 -0.16 22.74
C LYS A 36 4.65 -0.55 23.80
N GLY A 37 3.74 -1.49 23.49
CA GLY A 37 2.76 -2.03 24.44
C GLY A 37 1.49 -1.17 24.64
N ASN A 38 1.44 0.07 24.15
CA ASN A 38 0.23 0.90 24.20
C ASN A 38 -0.57 0.80 22.89
N GLN A 39 -1.39 -0.25 22.78
CA GLN A 39 -2.19 -0.54 21.58
C GLN A 39 -3.14 0.61 21.21
N LYS A 40 -3.73 1.31 22.19
CA LYS A 40 -4.64 2.44 21.94
C LYS A 40 -3.93 3.57 21.20
N ASN A 41 -2.68 3.87 21.57
CA ASN A 41 -1.91 4.92 20.91
C ASN A 41 -1.33 4.44 19.58
N ALA A 42 -1.02 3.15 19.45
CA ALA A 42 -0.61 2.54 18.18
C ALA A 42 -1.72 2.61 17.10
N ILE A 43 -3.00 2.51 17.49
CA ILE A 43 -4.13 2.74 16.56
C ILE A 43 -4.07 4.17 15.98
N GLY A 44 -3.52 5.14 16.71
CA GLY A 44 -3.25 6.48 16.20
C GLY A 44 -2.35 6.44 14.96
N VAL A 45 -1.25 5.68 14.99
CA VAL A 45 -0.38 5.48 13.81
C VAL A 45 -1.14 4.92 12.63
N ALA A 46 -1.89 3.83 12.85
CA ALA A 46 -2.68 3.17 11.81
C ALA A 46 -3.71 4.13 11.19
N LEU A 47 -4.41 4.91 12.01
CA LEU A 47 -5.35 5.91 11.53
C LEU A 47 -4.66 7.01 10.73
N GLY A 48 -3.49 7.49 11.18
CA GLY A 48 -2.71 8.48 10.47
C GLY A 48 -2.29 8.00 9.07
N ILE A 49 -1.77 6.78 8.98
CA ILE A 49 -1.38 6.15 7.69
C ILE A 49 -2.59 5.99 6.78
N ALA A 50 -3.72 5.51 7.32
CA ALA A 50 -4.96 5.35 6.55
C ALA A 50 -5.46 6.69 5.98
N ILE A 51 -5.43 7.77 6.78
CA ILE A 51 -5.83 9.10 6.32
C ILE A 51 -4.85 9.64 5.26
N ALA A 52 -3.54 9.45 5.41
CA ALA A 52 -2.58 9.84 4.39
C ALA A 52 -2.81 9.10 3.06
N ASN A 53 -3.13 7.79 3.13
CA ASN A 53 -3.50 7.01 1.97
C ASN A 53 -4.83 7.46 1.35
N ALA A 54 -5.81 7.84 2.18
CA ALA A 54 -7.07 8.42 1.70
C ALA A 54 -6.85 9.72 0.92
N VAL A 55 -5.91 10.56 1.36
CA VAL A 55 -5.52 11.79 0.63
C VAL A 55 -4.97 11.43 -0.75
N TYR A 56 -4.04 10.49 -0.86
CA TYR A 56 -3.52 10.07 -2.16
C TYR A 56 -4.56 9.44 -3.08
N ILE A 57 -5.42 8.59 -2.52
CA ILE A 57 -6.55 8.00 -3.24
C ILE A 57 -7.46 9.12 -3.78
N GLY A 58 -7.85 10.08 -2.94
CA GLY A 58 -8.66 11.22 -3.34
C GLY A 58 -8.01 12.06 -4.44
N LEU A 59 -6.71 12.37 -4.30
CA LEU A 59 -5.94 13.07 -5.32
C LEU A 59 -5.88 12.30 -6.64
N CYS A 60 -5.72 10.98 -6.60
CA CYS A 60 -5.73 10.15 -7.81
C CYS A 60 -7.12 10.11 -8.46
N LEU A 61 -8.19 10.00 -7.66
CA LEU A 61 -9.56 10.01 -8.18
C LEU A 61 -9.91 11.33 -8.89
N ILE A 62 -9.49 12.47 -8.33
CA ILE A 62 -9.68 13.79 -8.93
C ILE A 62 -8.74 13.97 -10.15
N GLY A 63 -7.44 13.72 -9.96
CA GLY A 63 -6.39 14.04 -10.92
C GLY A 63 -6.39 13.13 -12.15
N VAL A 64 -6.52 11.82 -11.97
CA VAL A 64 -6.55 10.88 -13.10
C VAL A 64 -7.81 11.07 -13.93
N GLY A 65 -8.95 11.38 -13.30
CA GLY A 65 -10.18 11.69 -14.01
C GLY A 65 -10.06 12.92 -14.93
N ALA A 66 -9.45 14.01 -14.42
CA ALA A 66 -9.20 15.20 -15.22
C ALA A 66 -8.25 14.92 -16.39
N ILE A 67 -7.14 14.23 -16.14
CA ILE A 67 -6.14 13.87 -17.15
C ILE A 67 -6.73 13.02 -18.29
N LEU A 68 -7.56 12.04 -17.93
CA LEU A 68 -8.20 11.13 -18.88
C LEU A 68 -9.08 11.87 -19.89
N SER A 69 -9.67 12.99 -19.47
CA SER A 69 -10.53 13.82 -20.32
C SER A 69 -9.75 14.77 -21.24
N THR A 70 -8.47 15.04 -20.95
CA THR A 70 -7.68 16.07 -21.64
C THR A 70 -6.70 15.51 -22.67
N SER A 71 -6.02 14.37 -22.39
CA SER A 71 -4.99 13.86 -23.31
C SER A 71 -4.75 12.35 -23.21
N VAL A 72 -4.95 11.66 -24.33
CA VAL A 72 -4.61 10.23 -24.48
C VAL A 72 -3.10 10.00 -24.30
N GLY A 73 -2.26 10.90 -24.81
CA GLY A 73 -0.80 10.79 -24.69
C GLY A 73 -0.32 10.88 -23.24
N LEU A 74 -0.90 11.78 -22.44
CA LEU A 74 -0.56 11.90 -21.02
C LEU A 74 -0.97 10.64 -20.24
N MET A 75 -2.14 10.07 -20.57
CA MET A 75 -2.60 8.82 -19.95
C MET A 75 -1.69 7.64 -20.31
N ILE A 76 -1.22 7.57 -21.56
CA ILE A 76 -0.24 6.55 -21.98
C ILE A 76 1.06 6.71 -21.19
N ALA A 77 1.61 7.93 -21.09
CA ALA A 77 2.83 8.19 -20.33
C ALA A 77 2.68 7.77 -18.86
N LEU A 78 1.56 8.11 -18.22
CA LEU A 78 1.28 7.71 -16.85
C LEU A 78 1.16 6.20 -16.67
N LYS A 79 0.52 5.50 -17.62
CA LYS A 79 0.44 4.02 -17.60
C LYS A 79 1.82 3.38 -17.70
N VAL A 80 2.69 3.88 -18.59
CA VAL A 80 4.06 3.38 -18.72
C VAL A 80 4.86 3.64 -17.43
N ILE A 81 4.81 4.87 -16.91
CA ILE A 81 5.50 5.23 -15.66
C ILE A 81 5.01 4.36 -14.50
N GLY A 82 3.69 4.20 -14.36
CA GLY A 82 3.11 3.38 -13.31
C GLY A 82 3.45 1.90 -13.43
N GLY A 83 3.39 1.35 -14.64
CA GLY A 83 3.78 -0.04 -14.90
C GLY A 83 5.25 -0.30 -14.57
N LEU A 84 6.16 0.58 -15.01
CA LEU A 84 7.58 0.52 -14.68
C LEU A 84 7.83 0.66 -13.17
N PHE A 85 7.06 1.50 -12.48
CA PHE A 85 7.16 1.64 -11.04
C PHE A 85 6.73 0.37 -10.29
N LEU A 86 5.66 -0.30 -10.72
CA LEU A 86 5.27 -1.60 -10.15
C LEU A 86 6.34 -2.66 -10.39
N MET A 87 6.99 -2.67 -11.56
CA MET A 87 8.13 -3.54 -11.84
C MET A 87 9.34 -3.20 -10.97
N TYR A 88 9.57 -1.92 -10.65
CA TYR A 88 10.61 -1.49 -9.72
C TYR A 88 10.35 -2.01 -8.30
N ILE A 89 9.13 -1.82 -7.76
CA ILE A 89 8.75 -2.39 -6.46
C ILE A 89 8.92 -3.92 -6.48
N ALA A 90 8.45 -4.56 -7.54
CA ALA A 90 8.56 -6.00 -7.71
C ALA A 90 10.01 -6.50 -7.64
N PHE A 91 10.91 -5.82 -8.36
CA PHE A 91 12.33 -6.15 -8.36
C PHE A 91 12.95 -6.02 -6.97
N HIS A 92 12.63 -4.95 -6.24
CA HIS A 92 13.13 -4.75 -4.87
C HIS A 92 12.59 -5.82 -3.90
N ALA A 93 11.31 -6.17 -4.00
CA ALA A 93 10.71 -7.23 -3.19
C ALA A 93 11.34 -8.62 -3.50
N LEU A 94 11.60 -8.90 -4.78
CA LEU A 94 12.29 -10.14 -5.22
C LEU A 94 13.76 -10.18 -4.81
N LYS A 95 14.45 -9.04 -4.71
CA LYS A 95 15.85 -8.97 -4.24
C LYS A 95 16.01 -8.84 -2.72
N ALA A 96 14.94 -8.55 -1.99
CA ALA A 96 15.02 -8.36 -0.54
C ALA A 96 15.66 -9.58 0.18
N PRO A 97 16.78 -9.42 0.90
CA PRO A 97 17.45 -10.51 1.57
C PRO A 97 16.69 -10.91 2.84
N LYS A 98 16.72 -12.20 3.19
CA LYS A 98 16.03 -12.73 4.37
C LYS A 98 16.48 -12.07 5.69
N SER A 99 17.73 -11.59 5.76
CA SER A 99 18.30 -10.87 6.89
C SER A 99 17.63 -9.51 7.16
N ALA A 100 17.08 -8.86 6.14
CA ALA A 100 16.41 -7.56 6.29
C ALA A 100 15.21 -7.64 7.24
N TYR A 101 14.43 -8.73 7.20
CA TYR A 101 13.23 -8.91 8.03
C TYR A 101 13.57 -9.23 9.50
N ASN A 102 14.67 -9.94 9.75
CA ASN A 102 15.13 -10.20 11.13
C ASN A 102 15.58 -8.90 11.82
N ASN A 103 16.27 -8.02 11.10
CA ASN A 103 16.77 -6.77 11.64
C ASN A 103 15.64 -5.78 12.02
N VAL A 104 14.52 -5.80 11.29
CA VAL A 104 13.35 -4.94 11.60
C VAL A 104 12.78 -5.24 12.99
N VAL A 105 12.66 -6.52 13.36
CA VAL A 105 12.13 -6.90 14.69
C VAL A 105 13.15 -6.69 15.80
N ILE A 106 14.43 -6.97 15.55
CA ILE A 106 15.49 -6.74 16.53
C ILE A 106 15.63 -5.24 16.82
N ALA A 107 15.69 -4.40 15.79
CA ALA A 107 15.77 -2.93 15.96
C ALA A 107 14.52 -2.35 16.65
N ALA A 108 13.35 -2.94 16.38
CA ALA A 108 12.12 -2.55 17.07
C ALA A 108 12.12 -2.95 18.56
N HIS A 109 12.88 -3.97 18.98
CA HIS A 109 13.08 -4.34 20.38
C HIS A 109 14.13 -3.47 21.09
N SER A 110 15.25 -3.19 20.44
CA SER A 110 16.39 -2.48 21.06
C SER A 110 16.14 -0.99 21.32
N SER A 111 15.10 -0.40 20.72
CA SER A 111 14.80 1.04 20.77
C SER A 111 13.50 1.41 21.50
N VAL A 112 12.88 0.47 22.23
CA VAL A 112 11.67 0.74 23.01
C VAL A 112 12.04 1.44 24.33
N ALA A 113 12.37 2.73 24.24
CA ALA A 113 12.19 3.59 25.40
C ALA A 113 10.69 3.68 25.68
N PHE A 114 10.26 3.34 26.90
CA PHE A 114 8.88 3.55 27.38
C PHE A 114 8.58 5.05 27.46
N SER A 115 8.38 5.68 26.31
CA SER A 115 7.87 7.04 26.21
C SER A 115 6.35 6.95 26.10
N PHE A 116 5.63 7.52 27.08
CA PHE A 116 4.19 7.73 26.99
C PHE A 116 3.91 8.76 25.88
N THR A 117 3.72 8.28 24.66
CA THR A 117 3.26 9.14 23.55
C THR A 117 1.75 9.24 23.59
N CYS A 118 1.18 10.41 23.31
CA CYS A 118 -0.26 10.60 23.18
C CYS A 118 -0.75 10.12 21.79
N PHE A 119 -2.02 9.71 21.70
CA PHE A 119 -2.69 9.32 20.46
C PHE A 119 -2.46 10.34 19.32
N CYS A 120 -2.61 11.65 19.59
CA CYS A 120 -2.43 12.68 18.57
C CYS A 120 -1.00 12.71 17.99
N LYS A 121 0.01 12.40 18.81
CA LYS A 121 1.40 12.37 18.35
C LYS A 121 1.66 11.15 17.47
N GLU A 122 1.15 9.99 17.86
CA GLU A 122 1.24 8.76 17.06
C GLU A 122 0.45 8.90 15.76
N PHE A 123 -0.73 9.54 15.78
CA PHE A 123 -1.49 9.91 14.59
C PHE A 123 -0.71 10.81 13.64
N ALA A 124 -0.15 11.93 14.14
CA ALA A 124 0.67 12.81 13.32
C ALA A 124 1.89 12.10 12.74
N THR A 125 2.52 11.20 13.52
CA THR A 125 3.65 10.39 13.06
C THR A 125 3.23 9.44 11.94
N GLY A 126 2.10 8.75 12.09
CA GLY A 126 1.54 7.87 11.05
C GLY A 126 1.16 8.63 9.78
N PHE A 127 0.51 9.78 9.92
CA PHE A 127 0.14 10.64 8.79
C PHE A 127 1.35 11.14 8.03
N LEU A 128 2.36 11.66 8.74
CA LEU A 128 3.61 12.12 8.14
C LEU A 128 4.38 10.98 7.46
N SER A 129 4.40 9.80 8.07
CA SER A 129 5.00 8.61 7.43
C SER A 129 4.29 8.31 6.12
N GLY A 130 2.96 8.18 6.15
CA GLY A 130 2.17 7.82 4.97
C GLY A 130 2.27 8.85 3.85
N ILE A 131 2.23 10.15 4.15
CA ILE A 131 2.25 11.24 3.15
C ILE A 131 3.65 11.56 2.63
N LEU A 132 4.71 11.18 3.36
CA LEU A 132 6.08 11.32 2.90
C LEU A 132 6.59 10.02 2.28
N ASN A 133 5.79 8.95 2.29
CA ASN A 133 6.16 7.65 1.74
C ASN A 133 5.98 7.66 0.21
N PRO A 134 7.08 7.74 -0.59
CA PRO A 134 6.97 7.75 -2.04
C PRO A 134 6.37 6.45 -2.60
N LYS A 135 6.42 5.35 -1.83
CA LYS A 135 5.79 4.07 -2.21
C LYS A 135 4.29 4.25 -2.38
N ASN A 136 3.62 4.95 -1.44
CA ASN A 136 2.17 5.09 -1.42
C ASN A 136 1.71 5.94 -2.61
N LEU A 137 2.31 7.12 -2.79
CA LEU A 137 2.00 8.02 -3.91
C LEU A 137 2.11 7.30 -5.25
N LEU A 138 3.26 6.71 -5.52
CA LEU A 138 3.55 6.09 -6.81
C LEU A 138 2.73 4.80 -7.01
N PHE A 139 2.43 4.05 -5.93
CA PHE A 139 1.56 2.88 -6.00
C PHE A 139 0.13 3.25 -6.38
N TYR A 140 -0.50 4.21 -5.69
CA TYR A 140 -1.86 4.63 -6.01
C TYR A 140 -1.94 5.24 -7.40
N LEU A 141 -0.96 6.09 -7.78
CA LEU A 141 -0.89 6.63 -9.13
C LEU A 141 -0.86 5.50 -10.17
N SER A 142 -0.01 4.49 -9.98
CA SER A 142 0.09 3.33 -10.87
C SER A 142 -1.23 2.55 -10.93
N LEU A 143 -1.80 2.24 -9.78
CA LEU A 143 -3.02 1.44 -9.67
C LEU A 143 -4.22 2.12 -10.33
N PHE A 144 -4.38 3.43 -10.09
CA PHE A 144 -5.49 4.21 -10.64
C PHE A 144 -5.37 4.43 -12.15
N THR A 145 -4.16 4.45 -12.73
CA THR A 145 -4.02 4.48 -14.21
C THR A 145 -4.57 3.24 -14.91
N VAL A 146 -4.69 2.13 -14.18
CA VAL A 146 -5.23 0.85 -14.68
C VAL A 146 -6.70 0.69 -14.34
N ALA A 147 -7.07 1.07 -13.11
CA ALA A 147 -8.41 0.91 -12.57
C ALA A 147 -9.43 1.90 -13.15
N LEU A 148 -8.99 3.09 -13.55
CA LEU A 148 -9.88 4.16 -14.01
C LEU A 148 -9.95 4.18 -15.54
N THR A 149 -10.90 3.41 -16.07
CA THR A 149 -11.37 3.62 -17.44
C THR A 149 -12.50 4.67 -17.46
N PRO A 150 -12.74 5.34 -18.61
CA PRO A 150 -13.80 6.35 -18.74
C PRO A 150 -15.19 5.79 -18.41
N GLU A 151 -15.38 4.49 -18.65
CA GLU A 151 -16.63 3.75 -18.49
C GLU A 151 -17.03 3.53 -17.02
N VAL A 152 -16.11 3.70 -16.07
CA VAL A 152 -16.37 3.45 -14.65
C VAL A 152 -17.03 4.68 -14.01
N SER A 153 -18.20 4.48 -13.40
CA SER A 153 -18.94 5.54 -12.70
C SER A 153 -18.17 6.13 -11.52
N ILE A 154 -18.41 7.43 -11.25
CA ILE A 154 -17.79 8.11 -10.11
C ILE A 154 -18.15 7.44 -8.77
N THR A 155 -19.38 6.95 -8.63
CA THR A 155 -19.85 6.25 -7.45
C THR A 155 -19.02 5.01 -7.16
N PHE A 156 -18.73 4.19 -8.18
CA PHE A 156 -17.90 3.00 -8.01
C PHE A 156 -16.46 3.35 -7.61
N LYS A 157 -15.91 4.42 -8.19
CA LYS A 157 -14.57 4.93 -7.85
C LYS A 157 -14.48 5.37 -6.39
N VAL A 158 -15.49 6.07 -5.89
CA VAL A 158 -15.58 6.49 -4.48
C VAL A 158 -15.70 5.29 -3.56
N ILE A 159 -16.58 4.33 -3.86
CA ILE A 159 -16.73 3.09 -3.07
C ILE A 159 -15.40 2.35 -2.99
N LEU A 160 -14.70 2.22 -4.11
CA LEU A 160 -13.40 1.57 -4.19
C LEU A 160 -12.36 2.31 -3.35
N GLY A 161 -12.30 3.65 -3.41
CA GLY A 161 -11.38 4.45 -2.59
C GLY A 161 -11.65 4.35 -1.09
N VAL A 162 -12.93 4.34 -0.68
CA VAL A 162 -13.33 4.13 0.72
C VAL A 162 -12.93 2.73 1.18
N TRP A 163 -13.23 1.71 0.37
CA TRP A 163 -12.84 0.32 0.67
C TRP A 163 -11.32 0.18 0.83
N MET A 164 -10.54 0.77 -0.08
CA MET A 164 -9.08 0.76 -0.02
C MET A 164 -8.52 1.44 1.24
N THR A 165 -9.14 2.53 1.68
CA THR A 165 -8.76 3.22 2.91
C THR A 165 -9.08 2.38 4.14
N LEU A 166 -10.27 1.78 4.18
CA LEU A 166 -10.70 0.93 5.29
C LEU A 166 -9.82 -0.31 5.43
N ILE A 167 -9.45 -0.97 4.31
CA ILE A 167 -8.62 -2.16 4.38
C ILE A 167 -7.20 -1.86 4.86
N VAL A 168 -6.63 -0.69 4.53
CA VAL A 168 -5.36 -0.22 5.12
C VAL A 168 -5.49 -0.13 6.63
N PHE A 169 -6.51 0.59 7.12
CA PHE A 169 -6.71 0.79 8.54
C PHE A 169 -6.92 -0.53 9.29
N ILE A 170 -7.80 -1.40 8.78
CA ILE A 170 -8.09 -2.70 9.38
C ILE A 170 -6.83 -3.58 9.40
N TRP A 171 -6.06 -3.59 8.31
CA TRP A 171 -4.81 -4.33 8.22
C TRP A 171 -3.79 -3.85 9.25
N ASP A 172 -3.54 -2.55 9.34
CA ASP A 172 -2.58 -1.99 10.28
C ASP A 172 -2.98 -2.25 11.74
N VAL A 173 -4.27 -2.11 12.06
CA VAL A 173 -4.81 -2.47 13.38
C VAL A 173 -4.62 -3.97 13.65
N ALA A 174 -4.90 -4.84 12.68
CA ALA A 174 -4.68 -6.27 12.82
C ALA A 174 -3.20 -6.58 13.10
N ILE A 175 -2.26 -5.93 12.39
CA ILE A 175 -0.82 -6.07 12.62
C ILE A 175 -0.44 -5.64 14.04
N ILE A 176 -0.99 -4.53 14.56
CA ILE A 176 -0.72 -4.07 15.93
C ILE A 176 -1.09 -5.14 16.96
N TYR A 177 -2.27 -5.75 16.84
CA TYR A 177 -2.73 -6.79 17.75
C TYR A 177 -2.01 -8.13 17.55
N MET A 178 -1.74 -8.52 16.29
CA MET A 178 -1.05 -9.77 15.97
C MET A 178 0.39 -9.75 16.47
N LEU A 179 1.12 -8.66 16.19
CA LEU A 179 2.53 -8.55 16.56
C LEU A 179 2.75 -8.25 18.04
N SER A 180 1.71 -7.88 18.79
CA SER A 180 1.76 -7.80 20.26
C SER A 180 2.16 -9.16 20.90
N LYS A 181 1.90 -10.29 20.22
CA LYS A 181 2.27 -11.64 20.69
C LYS A 181 3.62 -12.10 20.12
N GLN A 182 4.59 -12.42 20.98
CA GLN A 182 5.95 -12.83 20.59
C GLN A 182 5.97 -14.01 19.59
N ARG A 183 5.18 -15.06 19.85
CA ARG A 183 5.11 -16.25 18.97
C ARG A 183 4.58 -15.93 17.57
N VAL A 184 3.67 -14.97 17.45
CA VAL A 184 3.10 -14.56 16.16
C VAL A 184 4.11 -13.74 15.38
N ARG A 185 4.88 -12.89 16.07
CA ARG A 185 5.93 -12.06 15.49
C ARG A 185 7.03 -12.88 14.81
N GLU A 186 7.54 -13.91 15.48
CA GLU A 186 8.58 -14.77 14.91
C GLU A 186 8.10 -15.55 13.68
N LYS A 187 6.84 -15.99 13.67
CA LYS A 187 6.22 -16.60 12.49
C LYS A 187 6.00 -15.58 11.38
N PHE A 188 5.53 -14.39 11.73
CA PHE A 188 5.29 -13.31 10.77
C PHE A 188 6.57 -12.92 10.05
N VAL A 189 7.69 -12.70 10.76
CA VAL A 189 8.99 -12.37 10.13
C VAL A 189 9.43 -13.41 9.11
N LYS A 190 9.29 -14.71 9.43
CA LYS A 190 9.61 -15.80 8.50
C LYS A 190 8.69 -15.79 7.28
N ALA A 191 7.39 -15.51 7.49
CA ALA A 191 6.41 -15.43 6.43
C ALA A 191 6.60 -14.17 5.55
N SER A 192 6.99 -13.02 6.12
CA SER A 192 7.17 -11.75 5.43
C SER A 192 8.15 -11.88 4.26
N TYR A 193 9.21 -12.67 4.42
CA TYR A 193 10.13 -12.96 3.32
C TYR A 193 9.42 -13.59 2.11
N PHE A 194 8.62 -14.64 2.34
CA PHE A 194 7.88 -15.32 1.26
C PHE A 194 6.75 -14.46 0.70
N ILE A 195 6.04 -13.75 1.58
CA ILE A 195 5.00 -12.80 1.21
C ILE A 195 5.57 -11.75 0.25
N ASP A 196 6.73 -11.18 0.54
CA ASP A 196 7.35 -10.17 -0.32
C ASP A 196 7.80 -10.77 -1.66
N LYS A 197 8.24 -12.04 -1.73
CA LYS A 197 8.51 -12.72 -3.01
C LYS A 197 7.26 -12.91 -3.86
N VAL A 198 6.16 -13.35 -3.24
CA VAL A 198 4.89 -13.55 -3.94
C VAL A 198 4.33 -12.20 -4.41
N THR A 199 4.30 -11.20 -3.52
CA THR A 199 3.91 -9.84 -3.89
C THR A 199 4.78 -9.31 -5.02
N GLY A 200 6.10 -9.47 -4.94
CA GLY A 200 7.02 -9.03 -5.97
C GLY A 200 6.74 -9.68 -7.33
N ALA A 201 6.55 -11.01 -7.37
CA ALA A 201 6.23 -11.71 -8.60
C ALA A 201 4.91 -11.21 -9.23
N VAL A 202 3.85 -11.08 -8.43
CA VAL A 202 2.53 -10.66 -8.92
C VAL A 202 2.55 -9.19 -9.36
N LEU A 203 3.14 -8.28 -8.58
CA LEU A 203 3.28 -6.88 -8.97
C LEU A 203 4.13 -6.72 -10.24
N GLY A 204 5.15 -7.57 -10.43
CA GLY A 204 5.97 -7.58 -11.63
C GLY A 204 5.16 -7.99 -12.86
N VAL A 205 4.33 -9.03 -12.75
CA VAL A 205 3.40 -9.46 -13.81
C VAL A 205 2.38 -8.37 -14.13
N ILE A 206 1.78 -7.74 -13.09
CA ILE A 206 0.84 -6.63 -13.27
C ILE A 206 1.53 -5.46 -13.98
N GLY A 207 2.70 -5.03 -13.50
CA GLY A 207 3.49 -3.94 -14.10
C GLY A 207 3.83 -4.21 -15.56
N PHE A 208 4.31 -5.43 -15.86
CA PHE A 208 4.61 -5.85 -17.23
C PHE A 208 3.38 -5.83 -18.13
N ASN A 209 2.25 -6.36 -17.66
CA ASN A 209 0.99 -6.37 -18.42
C ASN A 209 0.49 -4.95 -18.70
N ILE A 210 0.68 -4.01 -17.78
CA ILE A 210 0.30 -2.61 -17.98
C ILE A 210 1.15 -1.98 -19.09
N VAL A 211 2.47 -2.13 -19.02
CA VAL A 211 3.37 -1.61 -20.05
C VAL A 211 3.04 -2.24 -21.40
N LYS A 212 2.84 -3.55 -21.46
CA LYS A 212 2.44 -4.27 -22.68
C LYS A 212 1.10 -3.78 -23.24
N SER A 213 0.12 -3.48 -22.38
CA SER A 213 -1.23 -3.06 -22.81
C SER A 213 -1.25 -1.75 -23.59
N VAL A 214 -0.26 -0.88 -23.38
CA VAL A 214 -0.10 0.37 -24.14
C VAL A 214 0.19 0.09 -25.61
N TRP A 215 0.97 -0.96 -25.88
CA TRP A 215 1.41 -1.31 -27.24
C TRP A 215 0.41 -2.22 -27.96
N SER A 216 -0.45 -2.94 -27.25
CA SER A 216 -1.43 -3.86 -27.87
C SER A 216 -2.78 -3.21 -28.20
N LYS A 217 -2.98 -1.92 -27.91
CA LYS A 217 -4.20 -1.15 -28.18
C LYS A 217 -4.00 -0.05 -29.25
N GLN A 218 -2.89 -0.11 -30.00
CA GLN A 218 -2.72 0.64 -31.25
C GLN A 218 -3.18 -0.18 -32.44
#